data_AF-A0A6M4X2Y7-F1
#
_entry.id   AF-A0A6M4X2Y7-F1
#
_cell.length_a   1.000
_cell.length_b   1.000
_cell.length_c   1.000
_cell.angle_alpha   90.00
_cell.angle_beta   90.00
_cell.angle_gamma   90.00
#
_symmetry.space_group_name_H-M   'P 1'
#
loop_
_entity.id
_entity.type
_entity.pdbx_description
1 polymer ?
#
loop_
_entity_poly.entity_id
_entity_poly.type
_entity_poly.pdbx_seq_one_letter_code
_entity_poly.pdbx_strand_id
1 'polypeptide(L)'
;MIKTRVPITMAAVARTADVSRTFLYEHADARTLSDEAMSQAVGRRVQDRQAAQDELEASWRERALNTEAALKTAHAEILAQREQIAELLGQVRDLRSEWSQEDITRIITENGNLKRRVRELTAESKSLTGKLSAARDNVRFADKRIADLEAQLVSASTSPPTAGGGR
;
A
#
# COMPACT_ATOMS: atom_id res chain seq x y z
N MET A 1 10.62 48.27 31.71
CA MET A 1 10.77 49.74 31.65
C MET A 1 11.62 50.11 30.45
N ILE A 2 11.00 50.49 29.34
CA ILE A 2 11.74 51.01 28.16
C ILE A 2 12.23 52.40 28.55
N LYS A 3 13.54 52.56 28.81
CA LYS A 3 14.16 53.88 28.96
C LYS A 3 14.07 54.55 27.59
N THR A 4 13.09 55.41 27.39
CA THR A 4 13.00 56.28 26.21
C THR A 4 14.28 57.12 26.17
N ARG A 5 15.24 56.75 25.30
CA ARG A 5 16.53 57.44 25.15
C ARG A 5 16.28 58.79 24.49
N VAL A 6 16.21 59.83 25.31
CA VAL A 6 16.12 61.22 24.85
C VAL A 6 17.39 61.55 24.04
N PRO A 7 17.28 62.19 22.87
CA PRO A 7 18.45 62.60 22.12
C PRO A 7 19.30 63.59 22.92
N ILE A 8 20.59 63.26 23.10
CA ILE A 8 21.56 64.19 23.69
C ILE A 8 21.66 65.38 22.75
N THR A 9 21.12 66.50 23.19
CA THR A 9 21.09 67.79 22.49
C THR A 9 21.43 68.85 23.52
N MET A 10 21.99 69.99 23.10
CA MET A 10 22.33 71.08 24.04
C MET A 10 21.13 71.50 24.88
N ALA A 11 19.92 71.46 24.31
CA ALA A 11 18.67 71.75 25.03
C ALA A 11 18.28 70.66 26.05
N ALA A 12 18.57 69.39 25.77
CA ALA A 12 18.34 68.31 26.72
C ALA A 12 19.35 68.34 27.86
N VAL A 13 20.63 68.63 27.57
CA VAL A 13 21.68 68.77 28.57
C VAL A 13 21.39 69.96 29.49
N ALA A 14 21.07 71.13 28.93
CA ALA A 14 20.68 72.33 29.70
C ALA A 14 19.52 72.07 30.66
N ARG A 15 18.45 71.40 30.19
CA ARG A 15 17.29 71.04 31.01
C ARG A 15 17.61 70.02 32.10
N THR A 16 18.55 69.11 31.86
CA THR A 16 18.90 68.06 32.82
C THR A 16 19.85 68.57 33.90
N ALA A 17 20.74 69.49 33.54
CA ALA A 17 21.69 70.13 34.43
C ALA A 17 21.13 71.40 35.13
N ASP A 18 19.88 71.77 34.84
CA ASP A 18 19.21 72.98 35.34
C ASP A 18 20.00 74.29 35.09
N VAL A 19 20.57 74.40 33.89
CA VAL A 19 21.36 75.57 33.45
C VAL A 19 20.80 76.16 32.16
N SER A 20 21.12 77.43 31.89
CA SER A 20 20.73 78.07 30.63
C SER A 20 21.49 77.48 29.44
N ARG A 21 20.88 77.49 28.25
CA ARG A 21 21.57 77.06 27.02
C ARG A 21 22.78 77.96 26.71
N THR A 22 22.68 79.24 27.05
CA THR A 22 23.74 80.23 26.85
C THR A 22 24.98 79.88 27.67
N PHE A 23 24.81 79.44 28.92
CA PHE A 23 25.89 78.96 29.78
C PHE A 23 26.70 77.83 29.12
N LEU A 24 26.02 76.85 28.51
CA LEU A 24 26.70 75.74 27.83
C LEU A 24 27.46 76.16 26.56
N TYR A 25 27.08 77.26 25.91
CA TYR A 25 27.80 77.78 24.74
C TYR A 25 28.96 78.69 25.09
N GLU A 26 28.86 79.42 26.20
CA GLU A 26 29.84 80.40 26.65
C GLU A 26 31.04 79.74 27.35
N HIS A 27 30.82 78.62 28.04
CA HIS A 27 31.90 77.86 28.70
C HIS A 27 32.47 76.78 27.79
N ALA A 28 33.74 76.95 27.42
CA ALA A 28 34.47 76.01 26.55
C ALA A 28 34.45 74.57 27.07
N ASP A 29 34.65 74.36 28.38
CA ASP A 29 34.67 73.03 29.01
C ASP A 29 33.29 72.35 28.99
N ALA A 30 32.21 73.10 29.17
CA ALA A 30 30.86 72.56 29.12
C ALA A 30 30.47 72.15 27.69
N ARG A 31 30.95 72.90 26.71
CA ARG A 31 30.78 72.61 25.28
C ARG A 31 31.53 71.35 24.87
N THR A 32 32.81 71.22 25.25
CA THR A 32 33.61 70.02 24.91
C THR A 32 33.02 68.75 25.50
N LEU A 33 32.60 68.77 26.78
CA LEU A 33 31.94 67.63 27.41
C LEU A 33 30.62 67.25 26.74
N SER A 34 29.84 68.25 26.31
CA SER A 34 28.57 68.01 25.62
C SER A 34 28.78 67.47 24.20
N ASP A 35 29.77 67.98 23.46
CA ASP A 35 30.13 67.51 22.13
C ASP A 35 30.70 66.08 22.18
N GLU A 36 31.49 65.76 23.21
CA GLU A 36 31.98 64.40 23.47
C GLU A 36 30.82 63.45 23.79
N ALA A 37 29.91 63.83 24.70
CA ALA A 37 28.74 63.03 25.03
C ALA A 37 27.83 62.79 23.82
N MET A 38 27.64 63.80 22.95
CA MET A 38 26.90 63.65 21.69
C MET A 38 27.60 62.68 20.75
N SER A 39 28.91 62.80 20.58
CA SER A 39 29.72 61.92 19.72
C SER A 39 29.68 60.47 20.20
N GLN A 40 29.83 60.23 21.51
CA GLN A 40 29.71 58.91 22.11
C GLN A 40 28.29 58.32 21.95
N ALA A 41 27.24 59.14 22.11
CA ALA A 41 25.87 58.67 21.94
C ALA A 41 25.53 58.35 20.48
N VAL A 42 26.08 59.08 19.51
CA VAL A 42 25.97 58.75 18.09
C VAL A 42 26.69 57.43 17.80
N GLY A 43 27.92 57.26 18.29
CA GLY A 43 28.67 56.01 18.15
C GLY A 43 27.94 54.79 18.71
N ARG A 44 27.37 54.90 19.92
CA ARG A 44 26.55 53.84 20.53
C ARG A 44 25.30 53.51 19.71
N ARG A 45 24.60 54.51 19.15
CA ARG A 45 23.42 54.25 18.30
C ARG A 45 23.77 53.53 17.00
N VAL A 46 24.91 53.87 16.40
CA VAL A 46 25.40 53.17 15.19
C VAL A 46 25.74 51.72 15.53
N GLN A 47 26.43 51.49 16.65
CA GLN A 47 26.73 50.14 17.15
C GLN A 47 25.47 49.33 17.48
N ASP A 48 24.51 49.91 18.21
CA ASP A 48 23.24 49.26 18.55
C ASP A 48 22.45 48.89 17.28
N ARG A 49 22.49 49.76 16.24
CA ARG A 49 21.83 49.49 14.96
C ARG A 49 22.53 48.39 14.18
N GLN A 50 23.86 48.38 14.17
CA GLN A 50 24.66 47.33 13.54
C GLN A 50 24.41 45.97 14.22
N ALA A 51 24.42 45.92 15.55
CA ALA A 51 24.12 44.71 16.30
C ALA A 51 22.72 44.17 15.97
N ALA A 52 21.71 45.04 15.93
CA ALA A 52 20.35 44.64 15.54
C ALA A 52 20.26 44.14 14.09
N GLN A 53 21.05 44.70 13.17
CA GLN A 53 21.13 44.22 11.78
C GLN A 53 21.81 42.86 11.70
N ASP A 54 22.91 42.66 12.42
CA ASP A 54 23.66 41.40 12.46
C ASP A 54 22.80 40.26 13.04
N GLU A 55 22.03 40.53 14.09
CA GLU A 55 21.06 39.57 14.66
C GLU A 55 19.97 39.16 13.65
N LEU A 56 19.42 40.13 12.92
CA LEU A 56 18.42 39.88 11.88
C LEU A 56 19.00 39.05 10.73
N GLU A 57 20.20 39.40 10.27
CA GLU A 57 20.88 38.64 9.23
C GLU A 57 21.22 37.22 9.69
N ALA A 58 21.65 37.04 10.93
CA ALA A 58 21.90 35.71 11.51
C ALA A 58 20.61 34.87 11.51
N SER A 59 19.48 35.44 11.94
CA SER A 59 18.17 34.78 11.90
C SER A 59 17.74 34.42 10.48
N TRP A 60 18.01 35.27 9.49
CA TRP A 60 17.68 34.99 8.09
C TRP A 60 18.56 33.90 7.50
N ARG A 61 19.87 33.91 7.81
CA ARG A 61 20.81 32.87 7.41
C ARG A 61 20.40 31.51 7.99
N GLU A 62 20.06 31.46 9.27
CA GLU A 62 19.58 30.23 9.92
C GLU A 62 18.30 29.71 9.26
N ARG A 63 17.32 30.60 9.02
CA ARG A 63 16.08 30.20 8.33
C ARG A 63 16.35 29.68 6.91
N ALA A 64 17.22 30.34 6.16
CA ALA A 64 17.60 29.90 4.81
C ALA A 64 18.22 28.50 4.84
N LEU A 65 19.18 28.25 5.76
CA LEU A 65 19.81 26.94 5.93
C LEU A 65 18.79 25.86 6.34
N ASN A 66 17.89 26.17 7.26
CA ASN A 66 16.84 25.25 7.69
C ASN A 66 15.88 24.91 6.54
N THR A 67 15.50 25.90 5.71
CA THR A 67 14.66 25.64 4.54
C THR A 67 15.38 24.83 3.47
N GLU A 68 16.68 25.04 3.26
CA GLU A 68 17.47 24.26 2.33
C GLU A 68 17.59 22.79 2.79
N ALA A 69 17.81 22.57 4.09
CA ALA A 69 17.82 21.24 4.67
C ALA A 69 16.47 20.54 4.49
N ALA A 70 15.36 21.21 4.81
CA ALA A 70 14.01 20.67 4.61
C ALA A 70 13.73 20.36 3.13
N LEU A 71 14.17 21.22 2.21
CA LEU A 71 14.01 20.99 0.77
C LEU A 71 14.79 19.75 0.30
N LYS A 72 16.02 19.56 0.78
CA LYS A 72 16.82 18.37 0.48
C LYS A 72 16.17 17.10 1.00
N THR A 73 15.66 17.12 2.23
CA THR A 73 14.92 15.99 2.82
C THR A 73 13.68 15.66 1.99
N ALA A 74 12.87 16.66 1.62
CA ALA A 74 11.68 16.45 0.79
C ALA A 74 12.03 15.86 -0.59
N HIS A 75 13.12 16.32 -1.23
CA HIS A 75 13.57 15.74 -2.50
C HIS A 75 14.01 14.29 -2.35
N ALA A 76 14.74 13.96 -1.29
CA ALA A 76 15.15 12.58 -1.01
C ALA A 76 13.92 11.67 -0.81
N GLU A 77 12.91 12.14 -0.09
CA GLU A 77 11.66 11.40 0.11
C GLU A 77 10.89 11.21 -1.20
N ILE A 78 10.79 12.25 -2.05
CA ILE A 78 10.14 12.13 -3.37
C ILE A 78 10.85 11.08 -4.24
N LEU A 79 12.18 11.02 -4.20
CA LEU A 79 12.93 10.00 -4.94
C LEU A 79 12.66 8.60 -4.39
N ALA A 80 12.69 8.42 -3.08
CA ALA A 80 12.38 7.14 -2.44
C ALA A 80 10.95 6.67 -2.76
N GLN A 81 9.97 7.58 -2.73
CA GLN A 81 8.58 7.28 -3.10
C GLN A 81 8.47 6.88 -4.58
N ARG A 82 9.20 7.55 -5.49
CA ARG A 82 9.21 7.21 -6.92
C ARG A 82 9.82 5.83 -7.17
N GLU A 83 10.87 5.46 -6.45
CA GLU A 83 11.47 4.13 -6.51
C GLU A 83 10.48 3.07 -6.05
N GLN A 84 9.83 3.28 -4.91
CA GLN A 84 8.79 2.37 -4.41
C GLN A 84 7.61 2.24 -5.37
N ILE A 85 7.15 3.34 -5.99
CA ILE A 85 6.09 3.30 -7.01
C ILE A 85 6.54 2.48 -8.22
N ALA A 86 7.78 2.64 -8.68
CA ALA A 86 8.30 1.89 -9.81
C ALA A 86 8.35 0.37 -9.50
N GLU A 87 8.78 0.00 -8.30
CA GLU A 87 8.78 -1.39 -7.84
C GLU A 87 7.37 -1.97 -7.79
N LEU A 88 6.42 -1.27 -7.16
CA LEU A 88 5.02 -1.70 -7.09
C LEU A 88 4.38 -1.82 -8.47
N LEU A 89 4.69 -0.92 -9.41
CA LEU A 89 4.23 -1.02 -10.80
C LEU A 89 4.83 -2.24 -11.52
N GLY A 90 6.09 -2.59 -11.22
CA GLY A 90 6.72 -3.83 -11.68
C GLY A 90 5.95 -5.05 -11.16
N GLN A 91 5.72 -5.12 -9.85
CA GLN A 91 4.96 -6.21 -9.22
C GLN A 91 3.55 -6.35 -9.80
N VAL A 92 2.83 -5.24 -10.01
CA VAL A 92 1.49 -5.25 -10.65
C VAL A 92 1.55 -5.75 -12.08
N ARG A 93 2.60 -5.39 -12.84
CA ARG A 93 2.80 -5.87 -14.20
C ARG A 93 3.05 -7.38 -14.22
N ASP A 94 3.90 -7.88 -13.32
CA ASP A 94 4.26 -9.29 -13.23
C ASP A 94 3.03 -10.13 -12.87
N LEU A 95 2.28 -9.73 -11.82
CA LEU A 95 1.02 -10.36 -11.42
C LEU A 95 -0.04 -10.36 -12.54
N ARG A 96 -0.09 -9.30 -13.36
CA ARG A 96 -0.99 -9.24 -14.51
C ARG A 96 -0.50 -10.08 -15.69
N SER A 97 0.81 -10.31 -15.79
CA SER A 97 1.42 -11.06 -16.89
C SER A 97 1.33 -12.58 -16.73
N GLU A 98 1.16 -13.09 -15.50
CA GLU A 98 1.11 -14.53 -15.22
C GLU A 98 -0.09 -15.27 -15.81
N TRP A 99 -1.15 -14.56 -16.22
CA TRP A 99 -2.30 -15.15 -16.91
C TRP A 99 -2.29 -14.69 -18.36
N SER A 100 -1.45 -15.31 -19.18
CA SER A 100 -1.48 -15.03 -20.60
C SER A 100 -2.83 -15.46 -21.19
N GLN A 101 -3.28 -14.79 -22.26
CA GLN A 101 -4.46 -15.24 -23.02
C GLN A 101 -4.28 -16.70 -23.52
N GLU A 102 -3.03 -17.14 -23.70
CA GLU A 102 -2.69 -18.53 -24.03
C GLU A 102 -3.00 -19.50 -22.88
N ASP A 103 -2.73 -19.13 -21.63
CA ASP A 103 -3.08 -19.94 -20.46
C ASP A 103 -4.59 -20.03 -20.26
N ILE A 104 -5.31 -18.92 -20.46
CA ILE A 104 -6.77 -18.88 -20.39
C ILE A 104 -7.39 -19.80 -21.45
N THR A 105 -6.91 -19.71 -22.70
CA THR A 105 -7.41 -20.55 -23.79
C THR A 105 -7.05 -22.03 -23.58
N ARG A 106 -5.83 -22.34 -23.12
CA ARG A 106 -5.43 -23.70 -22.74
C ARG A 106 -6.36 -24.27 -21.67
N ILE A 107 -6.59 -23.57 -20.56
CA ILE A 107 -7.48 -24.01 -19.49
C ILE A 107 -8.92 -24.24 -20.00
N ILE A 108 -9.44 -23.37 -20.86
CA ILE A 108 -10.78 -23.54 -21.44
C ILE A 108 -10.86 -24.80 -22.30
N THR A 109 -9.85 -25.05 -23.14
CA THR A 109 -9.81 -26.24 -23.99
C THR A 109 -9.68 -27.53 -23.17
N GLU A 110 -8.81 -27.53 -22.15
CA GLU A 110 -8.66 -28.64 -21.21
C GLU A 110 -9.95 -28.91 -20.44
N ASN A 111 -10.61 -27.87 -19.93
CA ASN A 111 -11.89 -28.00 -19.24
C ASN A 111 -12.99 -28.56 -20.16
N GLY A 112 -13.00 -28.14 -21.43
CA GLY A 112 -13.89 -28.68 -22.46
C GLY A 112 -13.65 -30.17 -22.73
N ASN A 113 -12.38 -30.58 -22.85
CA ASN A 113 -11.99 -31.98 -23.05
C ASN A 113 -12.34 -32.84 -21.83
N LEU A 114 -12.06 -32.36 -20.60
CA LEU A 114 -12.42 -33.05 -19.37
C LEU A 114 -13.93 -33.23 -19.26
N LYS A 115 -14.73 -32.20 -19.54
CA LYS A 115 -16.20 -32.31 -19.55
C LYS A 115 -16.70 -33.32 -20.57
N ARG A 116 -16.08 -33.39 -21.76
CA ARG A 116 -16.41 -34.41 -22.77
C ARG A 116 -16.08 -35.81 -22.26
N ARG A 117 -14.90 -35.99 -21.68
CA ARG A 117 -14.47 -37.27 -21.12
C ARG A 117 -15.35 -37.76 -19.99
N VAL A 118 -15.79 -36.87 -19.10
CA VAL A 118 -16.75 -37.20 -18.03
C VAL A 118 -18.08 -37.68 -18.62
N ARG A 119 -18.60 -37.04 -19.67
CA ARG A 119 -19.86 -37.48 -20.32
C ARG A 119 -19.70 -38.84 -20.99
N GLU A 120 -18.59 -39.08 -21.68
CA GLU A 120 -18.27 -40.37 -22.31
C GLU A 120 -18.23 -41.49 -21.26
N LEU A 121 -17.41 -41.32 -20.21
CA LEU A 121 -17.29 -42.30 -19.13
C LEU A 121 -18.63 -42.56 -18.43
N THR A 122 -19.47 -41.53 -18.28
CA THR A 122 -20.82 -41.68 -17.71
C THR A 122 -21.72 -42.51 -18.62
N ALA A 123 -21.66 -42.29 -19.93
CA ALA A 123 -22.44 -43.05 -20.91
C ALA A 123 -21.96 -44.52 -20.98
N GLU A 124 -20.64 -44.74 -20.99
CA GLU A 124 -20.03 -46.07 -20.95
C GLU A 124 -20.43 -46.82 -19.67
N SER A 125 -20.36 -46.18 -18.52
CA SER A 125 -20.78 -46.76 -17.23
C SER A 125 -22.26 -47.18 -17.24
N LYS A 126 -23.15 -46.34 -17.77
CA LYS A 126 -24.57 -46.69 -17.94
C LYS A 126 -24.75 -47.88 -18.89
N SER A 127 -24.02 -47.90 -20.01
CA SER A 127 -24.09 -49.00 -20.98
C SER A 127 -23.63 -50.32 -20.36
N LEU A 128 -22.50 -50.32 -19.66
CA LEU A 128 -21.96 -51.51 -18.98
C LEU A 128 -22.89 -52.00 -17.88
N THR A 129 -23.48 -51.09 -17.11
CA THR A 129 -24.48 -51.43 -16.08
C THR A 129 -25.70 -52.10 -16.69
N GLY A 130 -26.20 -51.59 -17.82
CA GLY A 130 -27.29 -52.21 -18.57
C GLY A 130 -26.95 -53.61 -19.08
N LYS A 131 -25.76 -53.79 -19.66
CA LYS A 131 -25.26 -55.11 -20.10
C LYS A 131 -25.15 -56.10 -18.94
N LEU A 132 -24.66 -55.65 -17.79
CA LEU A 132 -24.56 -56.48 -16.59
C LEU A 132 -25.93 -56.90 -16.06
N SER A 133 -26.92 -56.00 -16.08
CA SER A 133 -28.31 -56.34 -15.72
C SER A 133 -28.88 -57.39 -16.66
N ALA A 134 -28.76 -57.19 -17.97
CA ALA A 134 -29.25 -58.14 -18.97
C ALA A 134 -28.57 -59.51 -18.85
N ALA A 135 -27.25 -59.55 -18.59
CA ALA A 135 -26.53 -60.79 -18.35
C ALA A 135 -27.05 -61.51 -17.09
N ARG A 136 -27.31 -60.80 -16.00
CA ARG A 136 -27.87 -61.36 -14.76
C ARG A 136 -29.28 -61.91 -14.98
N ASP A 137 -30.12 -61.21 -15.74
CA ASP A 137 -31.47 -61.67 -16.05
C ASP A 137 -31.45 -62.90 -16.95
N ASN A 138 -30.53 -62.97 -17.92
CA ASN A 138 -30.31 -64.16 -18.74
C ASN A 138 -29.86 -65.37 -17.91
N VAL A 139 -28.95 -65.18 -16.96
CA VAL A 139 -28.51 -66.25 -16.04
C VAL A 139 -29.70 -66.74 -15.21
N ARG A 140 -30.47 -65.83 -14.59
CA ARG A 140 -31.69 -66.19 -13.84
C ARG A 140 -32.72 -66.93 -14.69
N PHE A 141 -32.87 -66.55 -15.96
CA PHE A 141 -33.76 -67.24 -16.88
C PHE A 141 -33.26 -68.65 -17.21
N ALA A 142 -31.96 -68.81 -17.47
CA ALA A 142 -31.34 -70.11 -17.69
C ALA A 142 -31.50 -71.03 -16.46
N ASP A 143 -31.26 -70.50 -15.26
CA ASP A 143 -31.39 -71.26 -14.01
C ASP A 143 -32.82 -71.79 -13.80
N LYS A 144 -33.84 -70.93 -14.02
CA LYS A 144 -35.25 -71.36 -13.95
C LYS A 144 -35.57 -72.45 -14.96
N ARG A 145 -35.10 -72.28 -16.20
CA ARG A 145 -35.32 -73.26 -17.26
C ARG A 145 -34.64 -74.60 -16.97
N ILE A 146 -33.45 -74.57 -16.37
CA ILE A 146 -32.74 -75.78 -15.92
C ILE A 146 -33.56 -76.46 -14.82
N ALA A 147 -34.01 -75.73 -13.79
CA ALA A 147 -34.82 -76.29 -12.70
C ALA A 147 -36.14 -76.91 -13.21
N ASP A 148 -36.82 -76.26 -14.17
CA ASP A 148 -38.03 -76.80 -14.80
C ASP A 148 -37.75 -78.12 -15.56
N LEU A 149 -36.63 -78.19 -16.27
CA LEU A 149 -36.20 -79.40 -16.99
C LEU A 149 -35.80 -80.51 -16.01
N GLU A 150 -35.11 -80.19 -14.92
CA GLU A 150 -34.77 -81.14 -13.86
C GLU A 150 -36.04 -81.72 -13.23
N ALA A 151 -37.05 -80.90 -12.95
CA ALA A 151 -38.35 -81.36 -12.44
C ALA A 151 -39.08 -82.29 -13.43
N GLN A 152 -39.00 -82.01 -14.74
CA GLN A 152 -39.55 -82.90 -15.77
C GLN A 152 -38.82 -84.25 -15.81
N LEU A 153 -37.49 -84.26 -15.67
CA LEU A 153 -36.70 -85.50 -15.62
C LEU A 153 -36.98 -86.33 -14.36
N VAL A 154 -37.15 -85.68 -13.20
CA VAL A 154 -37.54 -86.36 -11.95
C VAL A 154 -38.95 -86.94 -12.05
N SER A 155 -39.92 -86.21 -12.62
CA SER A 155 -41.28 -86.73 -12.80
C SER A 155 -41.34 -87.87 -13.82
N ALA A 156 -40.58 -87.81 -14.91
CA ALA A 156 -40.47 -88.89 -15.89
C ALA A 156 -39.81 -90.16 -15.31
N SER A 157 -38.82 -90.02 -14.42
CA SER A 157 -38.15 -91.15 -13.76
C SER A 157 -38.94 -91.74 -12.58
N THR A 158 -39.83 -90.95 -11.96
CA THR A 158 -40.70 -91.41 -10.86
C THR A 158 -42.00 -92.04 -11.39
N SER A 159 -42.34 -91.85 -12.67
CA SER A 159 -43.44 -92.57 -13.31
C SER A 159 -43.08 -94.07 -13.38
N PRO A 160 -43.88 -94.98 -12.80
CA PRO A 160 -43.53 -96.40 -12.73
C PRO A 160 -43.46 -97.00 -14.15
N PRO A 161 -42.59 -97.99 -14.41
CA PRO A 161 -42.67 -98.75 -15.64
C PRO A 161 -44.06 -99.36 -15.70
N THR A 162 -44.79 -99.05 -16.77
CA THR A 162 -46.08 -99.64 -17.10
C THR A 162 -45.96 -101.16 -17.08
N ALA A 163 -46.36 -101.77 -15.95
CA ALA A 163 -46.43 -103.20 -15.78
C ALA A 163 -47.76 -103.71 -16.36
N GLY A 164 -47.66 -104.47 -17.47
CA GLY A 164 -48.69 -105.36 -18.02
C GLY A 164 -49.84 -104.64 -18.75
N GLY A 165 -50.26 -105.02 -19.96
CA GLY A 165 -50.21 -106.32 -20.62
C GLY A 165 -51.63 -106.74 -20.98
N GLY A 166 -51.84 -107.21 -22.21
CA GLY A 166 -53.01 -108.05 -22.53
C GLY A 166 -53.79 -107.69 -23.79
N ARG A 167 -53.50 -108.49 -24.83
CA ARG A 167 -54.29 -108.83 -26.04
C ARG A 167 -54.28 -107.86 -27.21
#